data_AF-A0A938YVG0-F1
#
_entry.id   AF-A0A938YVG0-F1
#
_cell.length_a   1.000
_cell.length_b   1.000
_cell.length_c   1.000
_cell.angle_alpha   90.00
_cell.angle_beta   90.00
_cell.angle_gamma   90.00
#
_symmetry.space_group_name_H-M   'P 1'
#
loop_
_entity.id
_entity.type
_entity.pdbx_description
1 polymer ?
#
loop_
_entity_poly.entity_id
_entity_poly.type
_entity_poly.pdbx_seq_one_letter_code
_entity_poly.pdbx_strand_id
1 'polypeptide(L)' 'MSKGRGFGRGRGGERQQIGGPASCKCPKCGYTIPHTRGTPCTSMICPKCGISLVDSD' A
#
# COMPACT_ATOMS: atom_id res chain seq x y z
N MET A 1 16.22 -3.46 47.19
CA MET A 1 16.83 -3.64 45.85
C MET A 1 16.55 -5.08 45.43
N SER A 2 16.13 -5.48 44.23
CA SER A 2 16.59 -5.12 42.89
C SER A 2 15.57 -5.58 41.84
N LYS A 3 15.39 -4.73 40.85
CA LYS A 3 14.46 -4.81 39.73
C LYS A 3 14.96 -5.80 38.66
N GLY A 4 14.26 -6.93 38.49
CA GLY A 4 14.61 -8.02 37.57
C GLY A 4 13.71 -8.14 36.35
N ARG A 5 13.56 -7.02 35.62
CA ARG A 5 13.33 -6.87 34.17
C ARG A 5 12.61 -8.05 33.46
N GLY A 6 11.32 -7.87 33.19
CA GLY A 6 10.57 -8.69 32.25
C GLY A 6 11.17 -8.61 30.84
N PHE A 7 11.51 -9.77 30.28
CA PHE A 7 11.91 -9.91 28.89
C PHE A 7 10.65 -9.76 28.02
N GLY A 8 10.32 -8.52 27.69
CA GLY A 8 9.38 -8.19 26.64
C GLY A 8 9.88 -8.82 25.35
N ARG A 9 9.25 -9.91 24.93
CA ARG A 9 9.36 -10.51 23.60
C ARG A 9 8.84 -9.45 22.62
N GLY A 10 9.73 -8.54 22.21
CA GLY A 10 9.51 -7.70 21.05
C GLY A 10 9.39 -8.65 19.88
N ARG A 11 8.15 -9.00 19.53
CA ARG A 11 7.81 -9.64 18.27
C ARG A 11 8.42 -8.74 17.20
N GLY A 12 9.53 -9.16 16.62
CA GLY A 12 9.87 -8.79 15.24
C GLY A 12 8.77 -9.39 14.38
N GLY A 13 7.58 -8.78 14.44
CA GLY A 13 6.46 -9.12 13.59
C GLY A 13 7.00 -9.01 12.18
N GLU A 14 6.72 -10.05 11.39
CA GLU A 14 7.03 -10.12 9.96
C GLU A 14 7.01 -8.73 9.39
N ARG A 15 8.14 -8.33 8.79
CA ARG A 15 8.28 -7.14 7.96
C ARG A 15 6.98 -7.03 7.20
N GLN A 16 6.06 -6.21 7.73
CA GLN A 16 4.79 -5.98 7.08
C GLN A 16 5.29 -5.46 5.75
N GLN A 17 5.09 -6.25 4.70
CA GLN A 17 5.22 -5.73 3.37
C GLN A 17 4.09 -4.72 3.37
N ILE A 18 4.41 -3.50 3.80
CA ILE A 18 3.50 -2.37 3.93
C ILE A 18 3.18 -2.14 2.48
N GLY A 19 2.15 -2.84 2.05
CA GLY A 19 1.79 -3.08 0.67
C GLY A 19 1.14 -1.81 0.19
N GLY A 20 1.93 -0.74 0.09
CA GLY A 20 1.55 0.35 -0.79
C GLY A 20 1.20 -0.29 -2.13
N PRO A 21 0.11 0.16 -2.78
CA PRO A 21 -0.37 -0.44 -4.01
C PRO A 21 0.80 -0.64 -4.96
N ALA A 22 1.11 -1.91 -5.29
CA ALA A 22 2.12 -2.19 -6.31
C ALA A 22 1.66 -1.64 -7.67
N SER A 23 0.34 -1.48 -7.84
CA SER A 23 -0.31 -1.02 -9.05
C SER A 23 -1.57 -0.22 -8.75
N CYS A 24 -1.83 0.77 -9.59
CA CYS A 24 -3.06 1.54 -9.59
C CYS A 24 -4.10 0.80 -10.45
N LYS A 25 -5.32 0.64 -9.95
CA LYS A 25 -6.41 -0.03 -10.65
C LYS A 25 -7.56 0.94 -10.90
N CYS A 26 -8.23 0.76 -12.03
CA CYS A 26 -9.48 1.45 -12.32
C CYS A 26 -10.63 0.74 -11.57
N PRO A 27 -11.35 1.41 -10.68
CA PRO A 27 -12.44 0.78 -9.92
C PRO A 27 -13.65 0.44 -10.79
N LYS A 28 -13.77 1.06 -11.98
CA LYS A 28 -14.90 0.87 -12.89
C LYS A 28 -14.73 -0.32 -13.84
N CYS A 29 -13.53 -0.55 -14.36
CA CYS A 29 -13.26 -1.59 -15.36
C CYS A 29 -12.14 -2.57 -14.99
N GLY A 30 -11.41 -2.33 -13.90
CA GLY A 30 -10.32 -3.19 -13.44
C GLY A 30 -8.99 -2.99 -14.15
N TYR A 31 -8.82 -1.96 -14.99
CA TYR A 31 -7.56 -1.65 -15.66
C TYR A 31 -6.43 -1.34 -14.66
N THR A 32 -5.32 -2.07 -14.71
CA THR A 32 -4.17 -1.94 -13.80
C THR A 32 -2.96 -1.34 -14.49
N ILE A 33 -2.27 -0.43 -13.82
CA ILE A 33 -0.99 0.16 -14.24
C ILE A 33 0.03 0.09 -13.11
N PRO A 34 1.35 0.05 -13.40
CA PRO A 34 2.37 0.10 -12.36
C PRO A 34 2.26 1.42 -11.56
N HIS A 35 2.21 1.31 -10.24
CA HIS A 35 2.20 2.50 -9.38
C HIS A 35 3.61 3.09 -9.30
N THR A 36 3.74 4.37 -9.66
CA THR A 36 5.01 5.10 -9.55
C THR A 36 5.08 5.78 -8.19
N ARG A 37 6.09 5.41 -7.39
CA ARG A 37 6.34 6.04 -6.09
C ARG A 37 6.51 7.55 -6.26
N GLY A 38 5.78 8.31 -5.44
CA GLY A 38 5.76 9.79 -5.50
C GLY A 38 4.64 10.38 -6.35
N THR A 39 3.90 9.56 -7.13
CA THR A 39 2.70 10.01 -7.85
C THR A 39 1.48 9.23 -7.36
N PRO A 40 0.45 9.88 -6.80
CA PRO A 40 -0.75 9.18 -6.37
C PRO A 40 -1.50 8.60 -7.57
N CYS A 41 -2.11 7.43 -7.39
CA CYS A 41 -2.92 6.79 -8.43
C CYS A 41 -4.04 7.70 -8.95
N THR A 42 -4.59 8.53 -8.07
CA THR A 42 -5.69 9.45 -8.37
C THR A 42 -5.32 10.58 -9.34
N SER A 43 -4.03 10.90 -9.50
CA SER A 43 -3.56 11.85 -10.53
C SER A 43 -3.58 11.26 -11.94
N MET A 44 -3.68 9.93 -12.08
CA MET A 44 -3.71 9.25 -13.36
C MET A 44 -5.15 8.95 -13.77
N ILE A 45 -5.49 9.24 -15.03
CA ILE A 45 -6.81 9.00 -15.59
C ILE A 45 -6.82 7.69 -16.38
N CYS A 46 -7.83 6.86 -16.15
CA CYS A 46 -8.04 5.63 -16.89
C CYS A 46 -8.40 5.94 -18.36
N PRO A 47 -7.63 5.49 -19.35
CA PRO A 47 -7.92 5.75 -20.76
C PRO A 47 -9.18 5.02 -21.28
N LYS A 48 -9.64 3.98 -20.56
CA LYS A 48 -10.85 3.23 -20.91
C LYS A 48 -12.14 3.85 -20.37
N CYS A 49 -12.06 4.58 -19.26
CA CYS A 49 -13.24 5.02 -18.52
C CYS A 49 -13.29 6.52 -18.28
N GLY A 50 -12.17 7.23 -18.40
CA GLY A 50 -12.05 8.66 -18.13
C GLY A 50 -12.13 9.03 -16.63
N ILE A 51 -11.88 8.08 -15.73
CA ILE A 51 -11.93 8.31 -14.27
C ILE A 51 -10.55 8.19 -13.62
N SER A 52 -10.38 8.81 -12.46
CA SER A 52 -9.17 8.66 -11.63
C SER A 52 -8.95 7.21 -11.23
N LEU A 53 -7.71 6.75 -11.39
CA LEU A 53 -7.29 5.43 -10.89
C LEU A 53 -7.17 5.47 -9.36
N VAL A 54 -7.33 4.31 -8.73
CA VAL A 54 -7.21 4.16 -7.28
C VAL A 54 -6.08 3.18 -6.96
N ASP A 55 -5.57 3.24 -5.76
CA ASP A 55 -4.72 2.20 -5.21
C ASP A 55 -5.48 0.87 -5.11
N SER A 56 -4.80 -0.25 -5.32
CA SER A 56 -5.41 -1.59 -5.30
C SER A 56 -5.19 -2.33 -3.97
N ASP A 57 -4.93 -1.60 -2.88
CA ASP A 57 -4.78 -2.16 -1.52
C ASP A 57 -6.15 -2.46 -0.90
#